data_AF-A0A8S1DAH9-F1
#
_entry.id   AF-A0A8S1DAH9-F1
#
_cell.length_a   1.000
_cell.length_b   1.000
_cell.length_c   1.000
_cell.angle_alpha   90.00
_cell.angle_beta   90.00
_cell.angle_gamma   90.00
#
_symmetry.space_group_name_H-M   'P 1'
#
loop_
_entity.id
_entity.type
_entity.pdbx_description
1 polymer ?
#
loop_
_entity_poly.entity_id
_entity_poly.type
_entity_poly.pdbx_seq_one_letter_code
_entity_poly.pdbx_strand_id
1 'polypeptide(L)'
;MSSNLTGYFYIWLSTTPPFESKSKQACKQLKFVHNMFSKSYNQGDKRSKQINTLKVFNENVYEKVPGEEYQVEPLAGDFTIFIKLPANFPDSKPSIIVVPAISHPWVDEKTGEVSNAPGVRNFSEHSDLGRVVHAIVRELTKRQQQIGTPVKQIATSPPSAPNTFGQVGQPNLNLADNEQSMLRSALSSLSVAQLQSLTESEDQCDEFLEQLPPIKILEDEIDRIIAENEQISKETLEREGRLQELKEKVQEKVARVQSLSNHYEELSISYQELSNKFMPSAIKESLHSAAHECDQRSDKIAEQFLEGEVDIDAFLSDYIDARKMGHSRRVKEEKLSKQLHDLEKASY
;
A
#
# COMPACT_ATOMS: atom_id res chain seq x y z
N MET A 1 61.31 -0.90 -22.44
CA MET A 1 60.70 -2.18 -22.01
C MET A 1 59.31 -1.85 -21.45
N SER A 2 58.34 -1.47 -22.29
CA SER A 2 57.39 -2.32 -22.99
C SER A 2 56.67 -3.36 -22.10
N SER A 3 55.38 -3.09 -21.89
CA SER A 3 54.24 -4.01 -21.93
C SER A 3 54.15 -5.18 -20.94
N ASN A 4 53.11 -5.16 -20.07
CA ASN A 4 51.97 -6.10 -20.13
C ASN A 4 51.18 -6.13 -18.81
N LEU A 5 50.05 -5.41 -18.75
CA LEU A 5 48.95 -5.67 -17.81
C LEU A 5 47.60 -5.40 -18.50
N THR A 6 47.38 -6.08 -19.62
CA THR A 6 46.07 -6.24 -20.25
C THR A 6 45.78 -7.73 -20.26
N GLY A 7 45.09 -8.24 -19.24
CA GLY A 7 44.86 -9.68 -19.11
C GLY A 7 43.79 -10.13 -18.13
N TYR A 8 42.93 -9.24 -17.61
CA TYR A 8 41.83 -9.63 -16.70
C TYR A 8 40.53 -8.83 -16.94
N PHE A 9 40.06 -8.77 -18.19
CA PHE A 9 38.76 -8.14 -18.48
C PHE A 9 37.84 -8.94 -19.42
N TYR A 10 38.09 -10.24 -19.63
CA TYR A 10 37.29 -11.04 -20.55
C TYR A 10 37.02 -12.47 -20.07
N ILE A 11 36.52 -12.65 -18.83
CA ILE A 11 35.85 -13.91 -18.46
C ILE A 11 34.70 -13.61 -17.48
N TRP A 12 33.64 -12.94 -17.94
CA TRP A 12 32.32 -13.02 -17.30
C TRP A 12 31.18 -12.55 -18.22
N LEU A 13 31.10 -13.10 -19.44
CA LEU A 13 30.06 -12.73 -20.41
C LEU A 13 29.35 -13.92 -21.07
N SER A 14 29.19 -15.04 -20.37
CA SER A 14 28.35 -16.12 -20.89
C SER A 14 27.74 -16.92 -19.75
N THR A 15 26.42 -17.08 -19.80
CA THR A 15 25.56 -17.90 -18.92
C THR A 15 24.94 -17.21 -17.69
N THR A 16 24.11 -16.20 -17.92
CA THR A 16 22.98 -15.88 -17.00
C THR A 16 21.69 -15.73 -17.81
N PRO A 17 20.56 -16.36 -17.41
CA PRO A 17 19.28 -16.24 -18.10
C PRO A 17 18.69 -14.82 -17.92
N PRO A 18 17.72 -14.39 -18.76
CA PRO A 18 17.44 -12.98 -18.99
C PRO A 18 16.70 -12.34 -17.81
N PHE A 19 17.46 -11.68 -16.93
CA PHE A 19 16.96 -10.77 -15.89
C PHE A 19 16.60 -9.38 -16.46
N GLU A 20 16.43 -9.28 -17.78
CA GLU A 20 16.42 -8.02 -18.52
C GLU A 20 15.02 -7.42 -18.71
N SER A 21 13.96 -8.16 -18.38
CA SER A 21 12.58 -7.68 -18.42
C SER A 21 12.18 -6.96 -17.12
N LYS A 22 12.50 -7.56 -15.97
CA LYS A 22 12.15 -7.00 -14.64
C LYS A 22 12.99 -5.79 -14.27
N SER A 23 14.28 -5.72 -14.67
CA SER A 23 15.12 -4.54 -14.39
C SER A 23 14.76 -3.34 -15.26
N LYS A 24 14.35 -3.55 -16.51
CA LYS A 24 13.83 -2.48 -17.38
C LYS A 24 12.48 -1.95 -16.89
N GLN A 25 11.62 -2.82 -16.33
CA GLN A 25 10.36 -2.42 -15.72
C GLN A 25 10.55 -1.73 -14.36
N ALA A 26 11.43 -2.25 -13.51
CA ALA A 26 11.83 -1.61 -12.25
C ALA A 26 12.53 -0.27 -12.51
N CYS A 27 13.35 -0.14 -13.54
CA CYS A 27 14.01 1.12 -13.90
C CYS A 27 13.05 2.12 -14.57
N LYS A 28 12.02 1.65 -15.29
CA LYS A 28 10.89 2.49 -15.72
C LYS A 28 10.06 2.97 -14.52
N GLN A 29 9.79 2.12 -13.54
CA GLN A 29 9.11 2.50 -12.30
C GLN A 29 9.99 3.41 -11.42
N LEU A 30 11.30 3.21 -11.36
CA LEU A 30 12.24 4.08 -10.65
C LEU A 30 12.36 5.44 -11.33
N LYS A 31 12.40 5.49 -12.67
CA LYS A 31 12.35 6.75 -13.43
C LYS A 31 11.01 7.46 -13.28
N PHE A 32 9.91 6.72 -13.13
CA PHE A 32 8.57 7.26 -12.86
C PHE A 32 8.48 7.83 -11.44
N VAL A 33 8.98 7.11 -10.43
CA VAL A 33 9.04 7.54 -9.03
C VAL A 33 10.02 8.72 -8.87
N HIS A 34 11.19 8.67 -9.49
CA HIS A 34 12.15 9.78 -9.51
C HIS A 34 11.58 11.01 -10.23
N ASN A 35 10.84 10.87 -11.34
CA ASN A 35 10.11 12.00 -11.95
C ASN A 35 8.96 12.50 -11.07
N MET A 36 8.27 11.60 -10.35
CA MET A 36 7.19 11.95 -9.41
C MET A 36 7.72 12.80 -8.25
N PHE A 37 8.90 12.46 -7.73
CA PHE A 37 9.53 13.22 -6.64
C PHE A 37 10.32 14.45 -7.13
N SER A 38 10.95 14.40 -8.31
CA SER A 38 11.74 15.50 -8.87
C SER A 38 10.88 16.63 -9.48
N LYS A 39 9.69 16.35 -9.98
CA LYS A 39 8.76 17.40 -10.48
C LYS A 39 7.84 17.97 -9.39
N SER A 40 7.89 17.43 -8.18
CA SER A 40 6.98 17.80 -7.10
C SER A 40 7.54 18.88 -6.17
N TYR A 41 8.05 19.99 -6.72
CA TYR A 41 8.09 21.28 -6.02
C TYR A 41 7.85 22.44 -7.00
N ASN A 42 6.78 22.35 -7.80
CA ASN A 42 6.06 23.55 -8.21
C ASN A 42 4.86 23.71 -7.28
N GLN A 43 5.02 24.54 -6.25
CA GLN A 43 4.01 24.82 -5.23
C GLN A 43 2.70 25.42 -5.80
N GLY A 44 2.67 25.76 -7.10
CA GLY A 44 1.57 26.45 -7.80
C GLY A 44 0.56 25.60 -8.57
N ASP A 45 0.81 24.33 -8.91
CA ASP A 45 -0.14 23.57 -9.75
C ASP A 45 -1.07 22.66 -8.93
N LYS A 46 -2.30 23.14 -8.68
CA LYS A 46 -3.36 22.39 -7.96
C LYS A 46 -3.69 21.06 -8.63
N ARG A 47 -3.56 20.96 -9.96
CA ARG A 47 -3.79 19.74 -10.74
C ARG A 47 -2.78 18.66 -10.38
N SER A 48 -1.49 19.00 -10.47
CA SER A 48 -0.40 18.09 -10.14
C SER A 48 -0.49 17.56 -8.71
N LYS A 49 -0.92 18.39 -7.74
CA LYS A 49 -1.14 17.93 -6.35
C LYS A 49 -2.19 16.82 -6.25
N GLN A 50 -3.36 16.99 -6.88
CA GLN A 50 -4.41 15.97 -6.84
C GLN A 50 -4.06 14.71 -7.65
N ILE A 51 -3.32 14.84 -8.75
CA ILE A 51 -2.77 13.68 -9.48
C ILE A 51 -1.80 12.89 -8.59
N ASN A 52 -0.96 13.59 -7.83
CA ASN A 52 -0.05 12.93 -6.90
C ASN A 52 -0.81 12.20 -5.80
N THR A 53 -1.88 12.78 -5.23
CA THR A 53 -2.70 12.05 -4.26
C THR A 53 -3.36 10.82 -4.88
N LEU A 54 -3.81 10.89 -6.14
CA LEU A 54 -4.32 9.73 -6.88
C LEU A 54 -3.31 8.59 -6.92
N LYS A 55 -2.06 8.88 -7.30
CA LYS A 55 -0.97 7.89 -7.39
C LYS A 55 -0.52 7.34 -6.03
N VAL A 56 -0.67 8.12 -4.96
CA VAL A 56 -0.27 7.72 -3.59
C VAL A 56 -1.33 6.85 -2.92
N PHE A 57 -2.62 7.18 -3.05
CA PHE A 57 -3.70 6.48 -2.34
C PHE A 57 -4.27 5.26 -3.07
N ASN A 58 -3.90 5.05 -4.34
CA ASN A 58 -4.43 3.95 -5.15
C ASN A 58 -3.27 3.13 -5.72
N GLU A 59 -3.41 1.81 -5.66
CA GLU A 59 -2.43 0.88 -6.21
C GLU A 59 -2.69 0.67 -7.71
N ASN A 60 -1.64 0.32 -8.47
CA ASN A 60 -1.69 0.07 -9.92
C ASN A 60 -2.34 1.20 -10.73
N VAL A 61 -1.93 2.45 -10.47
CA VAL A 61 -2.33 3.59 -11.29
C VAL A 61 -1.41 3.72 -12.50
N TYR A 62 -1.98 3.63 -13.70
CA TYR A 62 -1.30 3.81 -14.97
C TYR A 62 -1.72 5.13 -15.61
N GLU A 63 -0.74 5.98 -15.91
CA GLU A 63 -0.95 7.21 -16.67
C GLU A 63 -1.00 6.88 -18.17
N LYS A 64 -2.14 7.13 -18.82
CA LYS A 64 -2.37 6.84 -20.25
C LYS A 64 -2.05 8.06 -21.10
N VAL A 65 -2.61 9.20 -20.71
CA VAL A 65 -2.31 10.51 -21.31
C VAL A 65 -1.80 11.41 -20.19
N PRO A 66 -0.56 11.93 -20.30
CA PRO A 66 0.05 12.70 -19.22
C PRO A 66 -0.82 13.87 -18.78
N GLY A 67 -1.13 13.94 -17.49
CA GLY A 67 -1.96 15.01 -16.95
C GLY A 67 -3.45 14.93 -17.28
N GLU A 68 -3.92 14.03 -18.14
CA GLU A 68 -5.32 14.01 -18.64
C GLU A 68 -6.06 12.70 -18.36
N GLU A 69 -5.45 11.54 -18.61
CA GLU A 69 -6.12 10.24 -18.52
C GLU A 69 -5.33 9.24 -17.69
N TYR A 70 -6.01 8.62 -16.74
CA TYR A 70 -5.45 7.62 -15.82
C TYR A 70 -6.32 6.38 -15.78
N GLN A 71 -5.69 5.24 -15.54
CA GLN A 71 -6.35 3.96 -15.36
C GLN A 71 -5.91 3.37 -14.01
N VAL A 72 -6.85 2.84 -13.23
CA VAL A 72 -6.60 2.16 -11.96
C VAL A 72 -7.10 0.73 -12.05
N GLU A 73 -6.22 -0.22 -11.74
CA GLU A 73 -6.53 -1.65 -11.70
C GLU A 73 -6.45 -2.16 -10.24
N PRO A 74 -7.57 -2.22 -9.51
CA PRO A 74 -7.60 -2.73 -8.14
C PRO A 74 -6.99 -4.12 -8.02
N LEU A 75 -6.25 -4.38 -6.93
CA LEU A 75 -5.73 -5.73 -6.64
C LEU A 75 -6.84 -6.75 -6.35
N ALA A 76 -7.99 -6.27 -5.90
CA ALA A 76 -9.17 -7.07 -5.60
C ALA A 76 -10.37 -6.48 -6.34
N GLY A 77 -11.03 -7.32 -7.15
CA GLY A 77 -12.14 -6.95 -8.02
C GLY A 77 -11.82 -7.19 -9.50
N ASP A 78 -12.82 -7.58 -10.28
CA ASP A 78 -12.71 -7.87 -11.71
C ASP A 78 -13.09 -6.67 -12.58
N PHE A 79 -12.67 -5.47 -12.16
CA PHE A 79 -12.98 -4.21 -12.83
C PHE A 79 -11.79 -3.27 -12.93
N THR A 80 -11.86 -2.34 -13.87
CA THR A 80 -10.88 -1.28 -14.11
C THR A 80 -11.58 0.06 -14.02
N ILE A 81 -10.92 1.05 -13.39
CA ILE A 81 -11.42 2.41 -13.32
C ILE A 81 -10.62 3.28 -14.29
N PHE A 82 -11.31 3.99 -15.19
CA PHE A 82 -10.76 5.03 -16.03
C PHE A 82 -11.12 6.41 -15.48
N ILE A 83 -10.14 7.29 -15.42
CA ILE A 83 -10.27 8.65 -14.88
C ILE A 83 -9.83 9.61 -15.97
N LYS A 84 -10.71 10.53 -16.36
CA LYS A 84 -10.40 11.64 -17.27
C LYS A 84 -10.49 12.96 -16.52
N LEU A 85 -9.44 13.76 -16.61
CA LEU A 85 -9.32 15.05 -15.95
C LEU A 85 -9.57 16.16 -16.98
N PRO A 86 -10.61 17.01 -16.81
CA PRO A 86 -10.86 18.12 -17.72
C PRO A 86 -9.72 19.15 -17.69
N ALA A 87 -9.63 20.01 -18.71
CA ALA A 87 -8.58 21.05 -18.79
C ALA A 87 -8.57 21.95 -17.54
N ASN A 88 -9.74 22.32 -17.01
CA ASN A 88 -9.91 23.19 -15.84
C ASN A 88 -9.89 22.43 -14.50
N PHE A 89 -9.40 21.18 -14.46
CA PHE A 89 -9.28 20.46 -13.21
C PHE A 89 -8.20 21.10 -12.31
N PRO A 90 -8.43 21.27 -10.99
CA PRO A 90 -9.51 20.67 -10.19
C PRO A 90 -10.79 21.51 -10.00
N ASP A 91 -10.91 22.67 -10.64
CA ASP A 91 -12.11 23.51 -10.53
C ASP A 91 -13.34 22.82 -11.16
N SER A 92 -13.10 21.93 -12.12
CA SER A 92 -14.12 21.04 -12.70
C SER A 92 -13.91 19.60 -12.25
N LYS A 93 -15.02 18.90 -11.93
CA LYS A 93 -14.99 17.50 -11.48
C LYS A 93 -14.40 16.55 -12.53
N PRO A 94 -13.70 15.47 -12.11
CA PRO A 94 -13.21 14.43 -13.01
C PRO A 94 -14.35 13.56 -13.54
N SER A 95 -14.15 12.94 -14.70
CA SER A 95 -15.00 11.85 -15.20
C SER A 95 -14.40 10.51 -14.80
N ILE A 96 -15.16 9.69 -14.09
CA ILE A 96 -14.72 8.38 -13.59
C ILE A 96 -15.64 7.31 -14.15
N ILE A 97 -15.07 6.30 -14.81
CA ILE A 97 -15.80 5.23 -15.50
C ILE A 97 -15.25 3.88 -15.05
N VAL A 98 -16.12 2.94 -14.73
CA VAL A 98 -15.79 1.57 -14.33
C VAL A 98 -16.09 0.62 -15.50
N VAL A 99 -15.13 -0.25 -15.82
CA VAL A 99 -15.23 -1.22 -16.92
C VAL A 99 -14.79 -2.61 -16.43
N PRO A 100 -15.58 -3.68 -16.60
CA PRO A 100 -16.95 -3.67 -17.13
C PRO A 100 -17.93 -2.92 -16.20
N ALA A 101 -19.05 -2.44 -16.74
CA ALA A 101 -20.04 -1.74 -15.94
C ALA A 101 -20.59 -2.66 -14.84
N ILE A 102 -20.58 -2.17 -13.59
CA ILE A 102 -21.01 -2.93 -12.42
C ILE A 102 -22.38 -2.40 -11.97
N SER A 103 -23.32 -3.29 -11.65
CA SER A 103 -24.60 -2.91 -11.05
C SER A 103 -24.37 -2.38 -9.61
N HIS A 104 -24.34 -1.06 -9.46
CA HIS A 104 -24.04 -0.40 -8.20
C HIS A 104 -24.77 0.96 -8.09
N PRO A 105 -25.29 1.37 -6.91
CA PRO A 105 -25.96 2.66 -6.75
C PRO A 105 -25.12 3.88 -7.12
N TRP A 106 -23.79 3.76 -7.06
CA TRP A 106 -22.86 4.82 -7.45
C TRP A 106 -22.54 4.88 -8.95
N VAL A 107 -22.82 3.80 -9.68
CA VAL A 107 -22.38 3.59 -11.07
C VAL A 107 -23.61 3.54 -11.97
N ASP A 108 -23.59 4.28 -13.08
CA ASP A 108 -24.60 4.15 -14.11
C ASP A 108 -24.44 2.81 -14.83
N GLU A 109 -25.50 1.99 -14.83
CA GLU A 109 -25.47 0.62 -15.38
C GLU A 109 -25.25 0.59 -16.90
N LYS A 110 -25.58 1.66 -17.63
CA LYS A 110 -25.47 1.72 -19.09
C LYS A 110 -24.12 2.26 -19.54
N THR A 111 -23.55 3.22 -18.82
CA THR A 111 -22.30 3.89 -19.21
C THR A 111 -21.09 3.47 -18.39
N GLY A 112 -21.30 2.88 -17.21
CA GLY A 112 -20.24 2.62 -16.23
C GLY A 112 -19.76 3.89 -15.51
N GLU A 113 -20.38 5.05 -15.73
CA GLU A 113 -19.94 6.31 -15.14
C GLU A 113 -20.29 6.38 -13.64
N VAL A 114 -19.31 6.75 -12.81
CA VAL A 114 -19.47 6.87 -11.36
C VAL A 114 -19.98 8.26 -10.98
N SER A 115 -21.25 8.55 -11.27
CA SER A 115 -21.84 9.86 -11.03
C SER A 115 -22.40 10.03 -9.60
N ASN A 116 -22.76 8.92 -8.94
CA ASN A 116 -23.55 8.94 -7.70
C ASN A 116 -22.72 8.74 -6.41
N ALA A 117 -21.42 8.49 -6.53
CA ALA A 117 -20.53 8.41 -5.37
C ALA A 117 -20.44 9.76 -4.63
N PRO A 118 -20.55 9.81 -3.29
CA PRO A 118 -20.55 11.07 -2.54
C PRO A 118 -19.36 11.98 -2.83
N GLY A 119 -18.16 11.39 -3.00
CA GLY A 119 -16.94 12.12 -3.32
C GLY A 119 -16.88 12.68 -4.74
N VAL A 120 -17.66 12.12 -5.68
CA VAL A 120 -17.76 12.63 -7.07
C VAL A 120 -18.89 13.65 -7.18
N ARG A 121 -20.01 13.41 -6.50
CA ARG A 121 -21.17 14.32 -6.46
C ARG A 121 -20.82 15.68 -5.85
N ASN A 122 -20.07 15.66 -4.76
CA ASN A 122 -19.70 16.86 -4.01
C ASN A 122 -18.25 17.28 -4.28
N PHE A 123 -17.70 16.90 -5.43
CA PHE A 123 -16.32 17.21 -5.78
C PHE A 123 -16.11 18.73 -5.90
N SER A 124 -15.00 19.22 -5.35
CA SER A 124 -14.58 20.62 -5.34
C SER A 124 -13.07 20.73 -5.53
N GLU A 125 -12.55 21.94 -5.75
CA GLU A 125 -11.11 22.17 -5.87
C GLU A 125 -10.31 21.76 -4.62
N HIS A 126 -10.97 21.70 -3.46
CA HIS A 126 -10.40 21.27 -2.17
C HIS A 126 -10.57 19.78 -1.90
N SER A 127 -11.23 19.05 -2.80
CA SER A 127 -11.35 17.60 -2.70
C SER A 127 -10.01 16.91 -2.95
N ASP A 128 -9.88 15.69 -2.44
CA ASP A 128 -8.70 14.85 -2.67
C ASP A 128 -9.08 13.73 -3.63
N LEU A 129 -8.67 13.87 -4.89
CA LEU A 129 -8.96 12.89 -5.95
C LEU A 129 -8.55 11.46 -5.55
N GLY A 130 -7.37 11.31 -4.94
CA GLY A 130 -6.88 10.00 -4.50
C GLY A 130 -7.77 9.35 -3.46
N ARG A 131 -8.24 10.09 -2.46
CA ARG A 131 -9.19 9.57 -1.46
C ARG A 131 -10.55 9.26 -2.04
N VAL A 132 -11.04 10.09 -2.98
CA VAL A 132 -12.31 9.85 -3.67
C VAL A 132 -12.26 8.53 -4.44
N VAL A 133 -11.22 8.32 -5.25
CA VAL A 133 -11.03 7.08 -6.02
C VAL A 133 -10.83 5.87 -5.11
N HIS A 134 -10.05 6.02 -4.04
CA HIS A 134 -9.84 4.94 -3.07
C HIS A 134 -11.15 4.49 -2.41
N ALA A 135 -12.02 5.45 -2.05
CA ALA A 135 -13.33 5.15 -1.50
C ALA A 135 -14.24 4.40 -2.50
N ILE A 136 -14.18 4.76 -3.78
CA ILE A 136 -14.89 4.08 -4.87
C ILE A 136 -14.40 2.64 -5.02
N VAL A 137 -13.08 2.45 -5.14
CA VAL A 137 -12.47 1.11 -5.25
C VAL A 137 -12.89 0.23 -4.08
N ARG A 138 -12.80 0.74 -2.85
CA ARG A 138 -13.16 0.01 -1.63
C ARG A 138 -14.63 -0.43 -1.63
N GLU A 139 -15.55 0.46 -2.00
CA GLU A 139 -16.99 0.16 -2.02
C GLU A 139 -17.33 -0.90 -3.06
N LEU A 140 -16.83 -0.74 -4.30
CA LEU A 140 -17.10 -1.68 -5.39
C LEU A 140 -16.54 -3.08 -5.09
N THR A 141 -15.33 -3.14 -4.53
CA THR A 141 -14.69 -4.40 -4.11
C THR A 141 -15.50 -5.10 -3.02
N LYS A 142 -15.95 -4.36 -2.00
CA LYS A 142 -16.73 -4.90 -0.88
C LYS A 142 -18.02 -5.56 -1.36
N ARG A 143 -18.71 -4.96 -2.34
CA ARG A 143 -19.97 -5.50 -2.86
C ARG A 143 -19.74 -6.71 -3.77
N GLN A 144 -18.69 -6.72 -4.59
CA GLN A 144 -18.34 -7.91 -5.39
C GLN A 144 -18.08 -9.14 -4.51
N GLN A 145 -17.44 -8.94 -3.35
CA GLN A 145 -17.22 -10.01 -2.36
C GLN A 145 -18.52 -10.50 -1.68
N GLN A 146 -19.58 -9.69 -1.68
CA GLN A 146 -20.89 -10.05 -1.13
C GLN A 146 -21.81 -10.78 -2.12
N ILE A 147 -21.50 -10.79 -3.42
CA ILE A 147 -22.30 -11.50 -4.45
C ILE A 147 -22.15 -13.03 -4.34
N GLY A 148 -21.27 -13.54 -3.47
CA GLY A 148 -21.13 -14.97 -3.16
C GLY A 148 -22.09 -15.56 -2.11
N THR A 149 -22.96 -14.77 -1.47
CA THR A 149 -23.90 -15.27 -0.44
C THR A 149 -25.22 -14.50 -0.45
N PRO A 150 -26.39 -15.14 -0.58
CA PRO A 150 -27.67 -14.43 -0.57
C PRO A 150 -28.20 -14.37 0.86
N VAL A 151 -28.08 -13.23 1.57
CA VAL A 151 -28.98 -12.95 2.71
C VAL A 151 -29.33 -11.45 2.78
N LYS A 152 -30.61 -11.24 3.11
CA LYS A 152 -31.42 -10.02 3.14
C LYS A 152 -30.81 -8.80 3.84
N GLN A 153 -31.22 -7.65 3.31
CA GLN A 153 -31.17 -6.30 3.90
C GLN A 153 -31.62 -6.28 5.37
N ILE A 154 -30.90 -5.54 6.22
CA ILE A 154 -31.47 -4.67 7.27
C ILE A 154 -30.54 -3.46 7.45
N ALA A 155 -31.17 -2.30 7.62
CA ALA A 155 -30.57 -0.99 7.78
C ALA A 155 -29.82 -0.81 9.12
N THR A 156 -28.95 0.19 9.09
CA THR A 156 -28.01 0.68 10.09
C THR A 156 -28.64 1.24 11.37
N SER A 157 -28.11 0.82 12.52
CA SER A 157 -27.97 1.63 13.76
C SER A 157 -26.70 1.17 14.54
N PRO A 158 -26.13 1.98 15.46
CA PRO A 158 -24.72 1.91 15.87
C PRO A 158 -24.37 0.71 16.77
N PRO A 159 -23.09 0.32 16.87
CA PRO A 159 -22.69 -0.86 17.62
C PRO A 159 -22.67 -0.55 19.12
N SER A 160 -23.62 -1.11 19.86
CA SER A 160 -23.41 -1.42 21.27
C SER A 160 -22.50 -2.64 21.36
N ALA A 161 -21.58 -2.61 22.33
CA ALA A 161 -20.55 -3.62 22.57
C ALA A 161 -21.09 -5.07 22.52
N PRO A 162 -20.30 -6.06 22.07
CA PRO A 162 -20.69 -7.45 22.15
C PRO A 162 -20.63 -7.90 23.61
N ASN A 163 -21.75 -7.76 24.33
CA ASN A 163 -22.06 -8.67 25.42
C ASN A 163 -22.46 -10.00 24.77
N THR A 164 -21.47 -10.85 24.49
CA THR A 164 -21.69 -12.25 24.09
C THR A 164 -21.26 -13.18 25.23
N PHE A 165 -21.63 -12.81 26.45
CA PHE A 165 -21.72 -13.73 27.58
C PHE A 165 -23.19 -13.80 28.00
N GLY A 166 -23.83 -14.94 27.73
CA GLY A 166 -25.15 -15.27 28.27
C GLY A 166 -26.34 -14.89 27.40
N GLN A 167 -26.47 -15.52 26.24
CA GLN A 167 -27.80 -15.85 25.75
C GLN A 167 -27.75 -17.24 25.12
N VAL A 168 -27.62 -18.25 25.99
CA VAL A 168 -28.20 -19.55 25.70
C VAL A 168 -29.65 -19.24 25.36
N GLY A 169 -30.08 -19.52 24.13
CA GLY A 169 -31.48 -19.41 23.77
C GLY A 169 -32.24 -20.25 24.79
N GLN A 170 -32.97 -19.61 25.70
CA GLN A 170 -33.96 -20.34 26.45
C GLN A 170 -34.90 -20.92 25.40
N PRO A 171 -35.08 -22.25 25.34
CA PRO A 171 -36.16 -22.77 24.55
C PRO A 171 -37.42 -22.12 25.10
N ASN A 172 -38.19 -21.47 24.24
CA ASN A 172 -39.47 -20.89 24.60
C ASN A 172 -40.41 -22.06 24.89
N LEU A 173 -40.27 -22.64 26.08
CA LEU A 173 -41.09 -23.72 26.58
C LEU A 173 -42.27 -23.11 27.32
N ASN A 174 -43.29 -22.66 26.58
CA ASN A 174 -44.66 -22.66 27.10
C ASN A 174 -45.15 -24.13 27.22
N LEU A 175 -44.42 -24.98 27.97
CA LEU A 175 -44.69 -26.42 28.13
C LEU A 175 -45.28 -26.80 29.50
N ALA A 176 -45.27 -25.92 30.49
CA ALA A 176 -45.66 -26.27 31.87
C ALA A 176 -47.07 -26.89 31.98
N ASP A 177 -48.03 -26.41 31.20
CA ASP A 177 -49.41 -26.95 31.18
C ASP A 177 -49.50 -28.32 30.49
N ASN A 178 -48.64 -28.60 29.51
CA ASN A 178 -48.65 -29.87 28.77
C ASN A 178 -47.84 -30.97 29.48
N GLU A 179 -46.73 -30.59 30.14
CA GLU A 179 -45.88 -31.49 30.93
C GLU A 179 -46.61 -32.03 32.15
N GLN A 180 -47.35 -31.19 32.90
CA GLN A 180 -48.15 -31.66 34.03
C GLN A 180 -49.29 -32.58 33.60
N SER A 181 -49.89 -32.34 32.44
CA SER A 181 -50.94 -33.19 31.87
C SER A 181 -50.40 -34.58 31.48
N MET A 182 -49.25 -34.62 30.81
CA MET A 182 -48.59 -35.89 30.42
C MET A 182 -48.10 -36.67 31.64
N LEU A 183 -47.54 -36.00 32.65
CA LEU A 183 -47.05 -36.62 33.88
C LEU A 183 -48.22 -37.18 34.71
N ARG A 184 -49.34 -36.44 34.80
CA ARG A 184 -50.59 -36.95 35.40
C ARG A 184 -51.19 -38.12 34.64
N SER A 185 -51.15 -38.08 33.30
CA SER A 185 -51.63 -39.19 32.47
C SER A 185 -50.75 -40.42 32.56
N ALA A 186 -49.44 -40.24 32.72
CA ALA A 186 -48.50 -41.34 32.92
C ALA A 186 -48.73 -41.97 34.30
N LEU A 187 -48.82 -41.17 35.37
CA LEU A 187 -49.11 -41.63 36.73
C LEU A 187 -50.47 -42.34 36.86
N SER A 188 -51.51 -41.87 36.16
CA SER A 188 -52.84 -42.49 36.20
C SER A 188 -52.93 -43.84 35.47
N SER A 189 -51.92 -44.17 34.64
CA SER A 189 -51.83 -45.44 33.93
C SER A 189 -51.15 -46.56 34.73
N LEU A 190 -50.52 -46.24 35.87
CA LEU A 190 -49.88 -47.21 36.75
C LEU A 190 -50.86 -47.82 37.76
N SER A 191 -50.59 -49.06 38.17
CA SER A 191 -51.36 -49.74 39.23
C SER A 191 -51.01 -49.20 40.62
N VAL A 192 -51.91 -49.39 41.59
CA VAL A 192 -51.71 -48.93 42.98
C VAL A 192 -50.43 -49.50 43.62
N ALA A 193 -50.09 -50.76 43.30
CA ALA A 193 -48.86 -51.38 43.80
C ALA A 193 -47.59 -50.73 43.22
N GLN A 194 -47.63 -50.32 41.94
CA GLN A 194 -46.52 -49.60 41.29
C GLN A 194 -46.42 -48.15 41.79
N LEU A 195 -47.55 -47.50 42.09
CA LEU A 195 -47.54 -46.16 42.69
C LEU A 195 -46.99 -46.18 44.13
N GLN A 196 -47.28 -47.23 44.91
CA GLN A 196 -46.65 -47.44 46.22
C GLN A 196 -45.14 -47.69 46.08
N SER A 197 -44.71 -48.51 45.11
CA SER A 197 -43.28 -48.78 44.90
C SER A 197 -42.50 -47.53 44.44
N LEU A 198 -43.10 -46.68 43.60
CA LEU A 198 -42.55 -45.36 43.25
C LEU A 198 -42.45 -44.41 44.46
N THR A 199 -43.37 -44.54 45.43
CA THR A 199 -43.37 -43.69 46.63
C THR A 199 -42.34 -44.17 47.66
N GLU A 200 -42.03 -45.48 47.69
CA GLU A 200 -41.11 -46.10 48.65
C GLU A 200 -39.66 -46.12 48.19
N SER A 201 -39.38 -45.98 46.88
CA SER A 201 -38.04 -46.08 46.30
C SER A 201 -37.75 -44.87 45.41
N GLU A 202 -36.79 -44.04 45.84
CA GLU A 202 -36.33 -42.86 45.08
C GLU A 202 -35.77 -43.27 43.70
N ASP A 203 -34.99 -44.37 43.64
CA ASP A 203 -34.43 -44.91 42.39
C ASP A 203 -35.48 -45.31 41.34
N GLN A 204 -36.64 -45.85 41.76
CA GLN A 204 -37.73 -46.22 40.84
C GLN A 204 -38.49 -44.99 40.36
N CYS A 205 -38.49 -43.93 41.16
CA CYS A 205 -39.07 -42.65 40.81
C CYS A 205 -38.19 -41.95 39.76
N ASP A 206 -36.87 -41.95 39.96
CA ASP A 206 -35.91 -41.42 39.01
C ASP A 206 -35.94 -42.18 37.68
N GLU A 207 -35.95 -43.52 37.71
CA GLU A 207 -36.07 -44.35 36.49
C GLU A 207 -37.39 -44.09 35.74
N PHE A 208 -38.49 -43.86 36.46
CA PHE A 208 -39.76 -43.49 35.84
C PHE A 208 -39.70 -42.09 35.20
N LEU A 209 -39.07 -41.12 35.87
CA LEU A 209 -38.91 -39.76 35.37
C LEU A 209 -38.02 -39.73 34.11
N GLU A 210 -36.88 -40.44 34.11
CA GLU A 210 -36.01 -40.60 32.94
C GLU A 210 -36.74 -41.19 31.72
N GLN A 211 -37.78 -42.00 31.95
CA GLN A 211 -38.57 -42.56 30.86
C GLN A 211 -39.58 -41.59 30.25
N LEU A 212 -39.86 -40.45 30.90
CA LEU A 212 -40.85 -39.49 30.43
C LEU A 212 -40.40 -38.75 29.16
N PRO A 213 -41.30 -38.57 28.17
CA PRO A 213 -40.97 -37.88 26.92
C PRO A 213 -40.39 -36.47 27.08
N PRO A 214 -40.86 -35.62 28.01
CA PRO A 214 -40.25 -34.30 28.22
C PRO A 214 -38.79 -34.37 28.67
N ILE A 215 -38.43 -35.33 29.52
CA ILE A 215 -37.06 -35.48 30.03
C ILE A 215 -36.13 -35.97 28.90
N LYS A 216 -36.57 -36.94 28.11
CA LYS A 216 -35.80 -37.40 26.92
C LYS A 216 -35.60 -36.32 25.87
N ILE A 217 -36.61 -35.48 25.62
CA ILE A 217 -36.48 -34.35 24.68
C ILE A 217 -35.43 -33.35 25.17
N LEU A 218 -35.37 -33.11 26.48
CA LEU A 218 -34.38 -32.23 27.09
C LEU A 218 -32.98 -32.85 27.07
N GLU A 219 -32.83 -34.15 27.33
CA GLU A 219 -31.57 -34.89 27.20
C GLU A 219 -31.05 -34.85 25.76
N ASP A 220 -31.91 -35.13 24.78
CA ASP A 220 -31.58 -35.02 23.35
C ASP A 220 -31.15 -33.59 22.97
N GLU A 221 -31.76 -32.57 23.58
CA GLU A 221 -31.40 -31.17 23.35
C GLU A 221 -30.06 -30.81 24.00
N ILE A 222 -29.78 -31.31 25.20
CA ILE A 222 -28.49 -31.17 25.87
C ILE A 222 -27.38 -31.78 25.01
N ASP A 223 -27.58 -33.01 24.53
CA ASP A 223 -26.60 -33.69 23.68
C ASP A 223 -26.39 -32.95 22.35
N ARG A 224 -27.47 -32.41 21.76
CA ARG A 224 -27.38 -31.54 20.58
C ARG A 224 -26.53 -30.30 20.84
N ILE A 225 -26.79 -29.59 21.94
CA ILE A 225 -26.06 -28.37 22.31
C ILE A 225 -24.59 -28.69 22.62
N ILE A 226 -24.30 -29.80 23.30
CA ILE A 226 -22.93 -30.24 23.58
C ILE A 226 -22.18 -30.49 22.27
N ALA A 227 -22.78 -31.24 21.34
CA ALA A 227 -22.17 -31.52 20.05
C ALA A 227 -21.95 -30.24 19.22
N GLU A 228 -22.92 -29.32 19.23
CA GLU A 228 -22.79 -28.02 18.56
C GLU A 228 -21.67 -27.17 19.17
N ASN A 229 -21.58 -27.11 20.50
CA ASN A 229 -20.54 -26.36 21.19
C ASN A 229 -19.14 -26.94 20.92
N GLU A 230 -19.01 -28.28 20.92
CA GLU A 230 -17.76 -28.94 20.57
C GLU A 230 -17.33 -28.62 19.12
N GLN A 231 -18.28 -28.63 18.18
CA GLN A 231 -18.03 -28.27 16.79
C GLN A 231 -17.59 -26.81 16.66
N ILE A 232 -18.30 -25.87 17.30
CA ILE A 232 -17.95 -24.44 17.31
C ILE A 232 -16.55 -24.24 17.91
N SER A 233 -16.23 -24.95 18.98
CA SER A 233 -14.92 -24.88 19.63
C SER A 233 -13.80 -25.36 18.69
N LYS A 234 -14.01 -26.48 18.00
CA LYS A 234 -13.07 -27.00 16.98
C LYS A 234 -12.85 -26.01 15.85
N GLU A 235 -13.93 -25.45 15.30
CA GLU A 235 -13.80 -24.47 14.22
C GLU A 235 -13.16 -23.14 14.68
N THR A 236 -13.41 -22.75 15.93
CA THR A 236 -12.79 -21.54 16.51
C THR A 236 -11.28 -21.72 16.63
N LEU A 237 -10.82 -22.87 17.13
CA LEU A 237 -9.40 -23.20 17.20
C LEU A 237 -8.73 -23.23 15.81
N GLU A 238 -9.40 -23.81 14.81
CA GLU A 238 -8.89 -23.83 13.44
C GLU A 238 -8.77 -22.42 12.85
N ARG A 239 -9.80 -21.58 13.04
CA ARG A 239 -9.79 -20.17 12.61
C ARG A 239 -8.71 -19.37 13.31
N GLU A 240 -8.51 -19.59 14.61
CA GLU A 240 -7.46 -18.93 15.39
C GLU A 240 -6.06 -19.28 14.87
N GLY A 241 -5.79 -20.56 14.59
CA GLY A 241 -4.53 -21.00 13.99
C GLY A 241 -4.25 -20.34 12.64
N ARG A 242 -5.25 -20.31 11.76
CA ARG A 242 -5.15 -19.63 10.46
C ARG A 242 -4.93 -18.13 10.60
N LEU A 243 -5.58 -17.49 11.57
CA LEU A 243 -5.44 -16.06 11.83
C LEU A 243 -4.02 -15.74 12.33
N GLN A 244 -3.48 -16.58 13.21
CA GLN A 244 -2.12 -16.46 13.73
C GLN A 244 -1.08 -16.61 12.61
N GLU A 245 -1.21 -17.62 11.73
CA GLU A 245 -0.33 -17.75 10.57
C GLU A 245 -0.40 -16.53 9.64
N LEU A 246 -1.61 -16.01 9.40
CA LEU A 246 -1.79 -14.87 8.53
C LEU A 246 -1.17 -13.61 9.13
N LYS A 247 -1.31 -13.43 10.45
CA LYS A 247 -0.67 -12.35 11.22
C LYS A 247 0.84 -12.43 11.12
N GLU A 248 1.43 -13.62 11.27
CA GLU A 248 2.88 -13.84 11.11
C GLU A 248 3.35 -13.49 9.69
N LYS A 249 2.63 -13.94 8.65
CA LYS A 249 2.92 -13.59 7.26
C LYS A 249 2.83 -12.08 6.99
N VAL A 250 1.87 -11.40 7.61
CA VAL A 250 1.74 -9.93 7.52
C VAL A 250 2.92 -9.25 8.21
N GLN A 251 3.29 -9.69 9.41
CA GLN A 251 4.44 -9.15 10.15
C GLN A 251 5.75 -9.33 9.36
N GLU A 252 5.96 -10.50 8.76
CA GLU A 252 7.11 -10.77 7.91
C GLU A 252 7.15 -9.81 6.70
N LYS A 253 6.02 -9.64 6.00
CA LYS A 253 5.94 -8.73 4.85
C LYS A 253 6.19 -7.28 5.25
N VAL A 254 5.65 -6.83 6.39
CA VAL A 254 5.90 -5.48 6.93
C VAL A 254 7.39 -5.29 7.23
N ALA A 255 8.02 -6.25 7.91
CA ALA A 255 9.46 -6.20 8.18
C ALA A 255 10.29 -6.14 6.90
N ARG A 256 9.91 -6.92 5.88
CA ARG A 256 10.59 -6.91 4.57
C ARG A 256 10.45 -5.57 3.88
N VAL A 257 9.26 -4.99 3.85
CA VAL A 257 9.01 -3.66 3.25
C VAL A 257 9.81 -2.58 3.99
N GLN A 258 9.84 -2.63 5.32
CA GLN A 258 10.62 -1.68 6.10
C GLN A 258 12.11 -1.75 5.77
N SER A 259 12.67 -2.97 5.69
CA SER A 259 14.08 -3.18 5.31
C SER A 259 14.37 -2.65 3.91
N LEU A 260 13.50 -2.94 2.93
CA LEU A 260 13.66 -2.42 1.57
C LEU A 260 13.54 -0.89 1.53
N SER A 261 12.63 -0.30 2.31
CA SER A 261 12.46 1.15 2.39
C SER A 261 13.72 1.83 2.92
N ASN A 262 14.29 1.33 4.01
CA ASN A 262 15.51 1.86 4.60
C ASN A 262 16.67 1.79 3.59
N HIS A 263 16.82 0.65 2.91
CA HIS A 263 17.88 0.49 1.92
C HIS A 263 17.70 1.41 0.69
N TYR A 264 16.45 1.61 0.26
CA TYR A 264 16.14 2.55 -0.80
C TYR A 264 16.44 3.99 -0.39
N GLU A 265 16.13 4.38 0.84
CA GLU A 265 16.42 5.71 1.36
C GLU A 265 17.93 5.99 1.40
N GLU A 266 18.73 5.05 1.89
CA GLU A 266 20.20 5.11 1.85
C GLU A 266 20.72 5.29 0.41
N LEU A 267 20.23 4.47 -0.53
CA LEU A 267 20.63 4.55 -1.93
C LEU A 267 20.17 5.86 -2.57
N SER A 268 18.99 6.36 -2.21
CA SER A 268 18.46 7.62 -2.71
C SER A 268 19.28 8.82 -2.21
N ILE A 269 19.71 8.80 -0.96
CA ILE A 269 20.62 9.82 -0.40
C ILE A 269 21.94 9.80 -1.17
N SER A 270 22.56 8.62 -1.32
CA SER A 270 23.82 8.47 -2.06
C SER A 270 23.68 8.94 -3.52
N TYR A 271 22.58 8.59 -4.18
CA TYR A 271 22.27 9.08 -5.53
C TYR A 271 22.15 10.60 -5.57
N GLN A 272 21.45 11.21 -4.61
CA GLN A 272 21.26 12.66 -4.56
C GLN A 272 22.58 13.39 -4.34
N GLU A 273 23.45 12.89 -3.47
CA GLU A 273 24.79 13.44 -3.26
C GLU A 273 25.63 13.38 -4.53
N LEU A 274 25.63 12.22 -5.20
CA LEU A 274 26.35 12.03 -6.45
C LEU A 274 25.79 12.93 -7.56
N SER A 275 24.46 12.98 -7.67
CA SER A 275 23.74 13.86 -8.59
C SER A 275 24.14 15.32 -8.35
N ASN A 276 24.01 15.81 -7.12
CA ASN A 276 24.36 17.19 -6.76
C ASN A 276 25.83 17.50 -7.10
N LYS A 277 26.76 16.57 -6.84
CA LYS A 277 28.19 16.75 -7.16
C LYS A 277 28.46 16.84 -8.66
N PHE A 278 27.72 16.07 -9.47
CA PHE A 278 27.90 16.00 -10.93
C PHE A 278 26.87 16.83 -11.71
N MET A 279 26.07 17.64 -11.02
CA MET A 279 25.18 18.59 -11.67
C MET A 279 26.01 19.64 -12.44
N PRO A 280 25.60 20.03 -13.65
CA PRO A 280 26.36 20.97 -14.45
C PRO A 280 26.65 22.31 -13.75
N SER A 281 25.72 22.79 -12.92
CA SER A 281 25.91 23.99 -12.09
C SER A 281 27.01 23.80 -11.03
N ALA A 282 27.02 22.66 -10.34
CA ALA A 282 28.04 22.34 -9.34
C ALA A 282 29.43 22.12 -9.97
N ILE A 283 29.49 21.49 -11.14
CA ILE A 283 30.73 21.35 -11.91
C ILE A 283 31.27 22.72 -12.33
N LYS A 284 30.40 23.63 -12.80
CA LYS A 284 30.78 25.00 -13.14
C LYS A 284 31.36 25.73 -11.92
N GLU A 285 30.67 25.70 -10.79
CA GLU A 285 31.13 26.34 -9.55
C GLU A 285 32.45 25.74 -9.05
N SER A 286 32.62 24.42 -9.14
CA SER A 286 33.87 23.74 -8.83
C SER A 286 35.02 24.19 -9.75
N LEU A 287 34.76 24.32 -11.06
CA LEU A 287 35.75 24.85 -12.02
C LEU A 287 36.12 26.30 -11.74
N HIS A 288 35.14 27.14 -11.40
CA HIS A 288 35.36 28.54 -11.02
C HIS A 288 36.25 28.64 -9.77
N SER A 289 35.90 27.92 -8.70
CA SER A 289 36.69 27.89 -7.46
C SER A 289 38.11 27.35 -7.68
N ALA A 290 38.25 26.26 -8.45
CA ALA A 290 39.55 25.68 -8.77
C ALA A 290 40.41 26.55 -9.71
N ALA A 291 39.79 27.40 -10.55
CA ALA A 291 40.51 28.40 -11.34
C ALA A 291 41.01 29.54 -10.44
N HIS A 292 40.16 30.04 -9.54
CA HIS A 292 40.53 31.06 -8.57
C HIS A 292 41.65 30.60 -7.62
N GLU A 293 41.62 29.35 -7.18
CA GLU A 293 42.70 28.76 -6.37
C GLU A 293 44.03 28.68 -7.14
N CYS A 294 44.00 28.38 -8.45
CA CYS A 294 45.19 28.44 -9.30
C CYS A 294 45.75 29.87 -9.43
N ASP A 295 44.87 30.87 -9.56
CA ASP A 295 45.27 32.28 -9.63
C ASP A 295 45.97 32.68 -8.30
N GLN A 296 45.36 32.37 -7.15
CA GLN A 296 45.98 32.60 -5.84
C GLN A 296 47.32 31.87 -5.67
N ARG A 297 47.41 30.61 -6.13
CA ARG A 297 48.67 29.85 -6.08
C ARG A 297 49.75 30.52 -6.93
N SER A 298 49.40 31.02 -8.11
CA SER A 298 50.35 31.72 -8.98
C SER A 298 50.84 33.02 -8.36
N ASP A 299 49.99 33.73 -7.63
CA ASP A 299 50.36 34.96 -6.93
C ASP A 299 51.32 34.65 -5.77
N LYS A 300 51.07 33.57 -5.01
CA LYS A 300 52.01 33.07 -3.99
C LYS A 300 53.37 32.69 -4.56
N ILE A 301 53.39 31.99 -5.70
CA ILE A 301 54.66 31.63 -6.38
C ILE A 301 55.43 32.90 -6.80
N ALA A 302 54.73 33.94 -7.23
CA ALA A 302 55.35 35.22 -7.56
C ALA A 302 55.90 35.94 -6.32
N GLU A 303 55.16 35.94 -5.20
CA GLU A 303 55.64 36.49 -3.92
C GLU A 303 56.91 35.78 -3.45
N GLN A 304 56.93 34.45 -3.45
CA GLN A 304 58.08 33.65 -3.03
C GLN A 304 59.33 33.92 -3.89
N PHE A 305 59.15 34.12 -5.20
CA PHE A 305 60.26 34.50 -6.09
C PHE A 305 60.79 35.91 -5.77
N LEU A 306 59.91 36.88 -5.48
CA LEU A 306 60.32 38.23 -5.10
C LEU A 306 61.05 38.28 -3.75
N GLU A 307 60.69 37.39 -2.83
CA GLU A 307 61.36 37.20 -1.54
C GLU A 307 62.69 36.44 -1.67
N GLY A 308 62.98 35.86 -2.84
CA GLY A 308 64.20 35.10 -3.11
C GLY A 308 64.19 33.67 -2.57
N GLU A 309 63.01 33.13 -2.22
CA GLU A 309 62.85 31.76 -1.72
C GLU A 309 62.98 30.70 -2.82
N VAL A 310 62.74 31.09 -4.08
CA VAL A 310 62.73 30.21 -5.25
C VAL A 310 63.62 30.79 -6.34
N ASP A 311 64.34 29.93 -7.07
CA ASP A 311 65.16 30.35 -8.19
C ASP A 311 64.34 30.61 -9.47
N ILE A 312 64.98 31.19 -10.48
CA ILE A 312 64.29 31.61 -11.70
C ILE A 312 63.73 30.43 -12.51
N ASP A 313 64.42 29.30 -12.52
CA ASP A 313 64.02 28.14 -13.32
C ASP A 313 62.81 27.44 -12.68
N ALA A 314 62.81 27.27 -11.35
CA ALA A 314 61.66 26.72 -10.63
C ALA A 314 60.46 27.69 -10.64
N PHE A 315 60.70 29.00 -10.50
CA PHE A 315 59.65 30.01 -10.66
C PHE A 315 58.96 29.92 -12.02
N LEU A 316 59.74 29.94 -13.11
CA LEU A 316 59.18 29.90 -14.46
C LEU A 316 58.38 28.62 -14.71
N SER A 317 58.89 27.47 -14.25
CA SER A 317 58.18 26.19 -14.35
C SER A 317 56.82 26.24 -13.64
N ASP A 318 56.83 26.51 -12.32
CA ASP A 318 55.64 26.40 -11.48
C ASP A 318 54.62 27.51 -11.76
N TYR A 319 55.08 28.73 -12.04
CA TYR A 319 54.21 29.87 -12.35
C TYR A 319 53.47 29.67 -13.67
N ILE A 320 54.20 29.26 -14.72
CA ILE A 320 53.61 29.02 -16.04
C ILE A 320 52.62 27.86 -15.96
N ASP A 321 52.94 26.79 -15.25
CA ASP A 321 52.04 25.65 -15.09
C ASP A 321 50.77 26.01 -14.31
N ALA A 322 50.89 26.78 -13.22
CA ALA A 322 49.75 27.29 -12.46
C ALA A 322 48.85 28.19 -13.32
N ARG A 323 49.44 29.14 -14.07
CA ARG A 323 48.69 30.06 -14.94
C ARG A 323 48.03 29.34 -16.12
N LYS A 324 48.71 28.40 -16.76
CA LYS A 324 48.16 27.54 -17.82
C LYS A 324 46.95 26.74 -17.31
N MET A 325 47.07 26.13 -16.13
CA MET A 325 45.99 25.36 -15.51
C MET A 325 44.79 26.25 -15.17
N GLY A 326 45.01 27.40 -14.54
CA GLY A 326 43.96 28.37 -14.21
C GLY A 326 43.21 28.88 -15.43
N HIS A 327 43.94 29.26 -16.50
CA HIS A 327 43.33 29.66 -17.77
C HIS A 327 42.53 28.51 -18.42
N SER A 328 43.06 27.28 -18.44
CA SER A 328 42.34 26.13 -18.98
C SER A 328 41.01 25.90 -18.24
N ARG A 329 41.00 26.03 -16.91
CA ARG A 329 39.80 25.89 -16.08
C ARG A 329 38.80 27.02 -16.35
N ARG A 330 39.25 28.26 -16.46
CA ARG A 330 38.40 29.43 -16.77
C ARG A 330 37.73 29.30 -18.14
N VAL A 331 38.49 28.93 -19.18
CA VAL A 331 37.93 28.71 -20.53
C VAL A 331 36.89 27.58 -20.53
N LYS A 332 37.12 26.50 -19.77
CA LYS A 332 36.15 25.40 -19.64
C LYS A 332 34.90 25.84 -18.89
N GLU A 333 35.04 26.64 -17.84
CA GLU A 333 33.94 27.23 -17.08
C GLU A 333 33.08 28.15 -17.96
N GLU A 334 33.69 29.10 -18.67
CA GLU A 334 32.99 30.01 -19.59
C GLU A 334 32.23 29.26 -20.69
N LYS A 335 32.85 28.21 -21.26
CA LYS A 335 32.23 27.37 -22.28
C LYS A 335 31.02 26.62 -21.72
N LEU A 336 31.14 26.04 -20.52
CA LEU A 336 30.05 25.35 -19.83
C LEU A 336 28.92 26.34 -19.47
N SER A 337 29.26 27.52 -18.96
CA SER A 337 28.33 28.61 -18.67
C SER A 337 27.51 29.00 -19.89
N LYS A 338 28.16 29.17 -21.05
CA LYS A 338 27.47 29.46 -22.31
C LYS A 338 26.54 28.34 -22.73
N GLN A 339 27.00 27.08 -22.68
CA GLN A 339 26.18 25.92 -23.03
C GLN A 339 24.94 25.80 -22.12
N LEU A 340 25.08 26.06 -20.83
CA LEU A 340 23.96 26.04 -19.89
C LEU A 340 22.95 27.15 -20.17
N HIS A 341 23.41 28.36 -20.46
CA HIS A 341 22.56 29.48 -20.83
C HIS A 341 21.78 29.24 -22.14
N ASP A 342 22.44 28.65 -23.13
CA ASP A 342 21.80 28.32 -24.41
C ASP A 342 20.75 27.21 -24.24
N LEU A 343 21.00 26.22 -23.36
CA LEU A 343 20.02 25.17 -23.01
C LEU A 343 18.83 25.72 -22.23
N GLU A 344 19.05 26.65 -21.29
CA GLU A 344 17.98 27.31 -20.54
C GLU A 344 17.05 28.05 -21.49
N LYS A 345 17.61 28.83 -22.42
CA LYS A 345 16.82 29.50 -23.47
C LYS A 345 16.06 28.56 -24.39
N ALA A 346 16.62 27.38 -24.70
CA ALA A 346 15.97 26.40 -25.56
C ALA A 346 14.88 25.57 -24.85
N SER A 347 14.83 25.63 -23.51
CA SER A 347 13.81 24.95 -22.70
C SER A 347 12.54 25.79 -22.47
N TYR A 348 12.52 27.05 -22.93
CA TYR A 348 11.39 27.98 -22.84
C TYR A 348 10.59 28.07 -24.13
#